data_AF-A0A976M7W2-F1
#
_entry.id   AF-A0A976M7W2-F1
#
_cell.length_a   1.000
_cell.length_b   1.000
_cell.length_c   1.000
_cell.angle_alpha   90.00
_cell.angle_beta   90.00
_cell.angle_gamma   90.00
#
_symmetry.space_group_name_H-M   'P 1'
#
loop_
_entity.id
_entity.type
_entity.pdbx_description
1 polymer ?
#
loop_
_entity_poly.entity_id
_entity_poly.type
_entity_poly.pdbx_seq_one_letter_code
_entity_poly.pdbx_strand_id
1 'polypeptide(L)'
;MILTRLLLTLFSVFGLRLILASSADFPNALKIITEGSTKPNDITKFTIEHSHSRVDYVFVPGVNCTEIRFGDRYIWRTQDRGVKYPISITYVTDINQFAVRNDHISVIYHEAYGADWRFAYVVDNSTGEVLETENGSIWKNRFIKAITGAVLVSFLFLLNPIILSILIYQIKVIRDIRKYVSTGPDSGLLA
;
A
#
# COMPACT_ATOMS: atom_id res chain seq x y z
N MET A 1 53.05 7.28 -25.67
CA MET A 1 52.37 5.98 -25.88
C MET A 1 51.67 5.39 -24.64
N ILE A 2 51.62 6.09 -23.50
CA ILE A 2 50.95 5.61 -22.27
C ILE A 2 49.52 6.19 -22.12
N LEU A 3 49.29 7.40 -22.65
CA LEU A 3 48.01 8.11 -22.54
C LEU A 3 46.86 7.45 -23.31
N THR A 4 47.16 6.77 -24.43
CA THR A 4 46.16 6.07 -25.25
C THR A 4 45.65 4.77 -24.63
N ARG A 5 46.39 4.16 -23.69
CA ARG A 5 45.95 2.94 -22.99
C ARG A 5 45.03 3.23 -21.79
N LEU A 6 45.18 4.39 -21.15
CA LEU A 6 44.32 4.82 -20.03
C LEU A 6 42.91 5.25 -20.48
N LEU A 7 42.77 5.79 -21.71
CA LEU A 7 41.46 6.21 -22.24
C LEU A 7 40.56 5.01 -22.56
N LEU A 8 41.13 3.89 -23.01
CA LEU A 8 40.38 2.67 -23.36
C LEU A 8 39.87 1.91 -22.13
N THR A 9 40.58 1.99 -21.00
CA THR A 9 40.13 1.40 -19.73
C THR A 9 39.06 2.24 -19.02
N LEU A 10 38.99 3.55 -19.30
CA LEU A 10 37.89 4.40 -18.80
C LEU A 10 36.57 4.13 -19.54
N PHE A 11 36.63 3.78 -20.82
CA PHE A 11 35.45 3.38 -21.61
C PHE A 11 34.85 2.02 -21.18
N SER A 12 35.63 1.13 -20.56
CA SER A 12 35.10 -0.13 -20.00
C SER A 12 34.47 0.03 -18.62
N VAL A 13 34.79 1.10 -17.89
CA VAL A 13 34.28 1.36 -16.52
C VAL A 13 33.11 2.34 -16.54
N PHE A 14 33.10 3.32 -17.44
CA PHE A 14 31.97 4.23 -17.64
C PHE A 14 31.03 3.73 -18.72
N GLY A 15 30.27 2.69 -18.34
CA GLY A 15 28.85 2.64 -18.63
C GLY A 15 28.48 2.62 -20.11
N LEU A 16 28.63 1.45 -20.72
CA LEU A 16 27.56 0.98 -21.59
C LEU A 16 26.30 0.90 -20.72
N ARG A 17 25.57 2.02 -20.57
CA ARG A 17 24.17 1.95 -20.14
C ARG A 17 23.52 1.07 -21.18
N LEU A 18 23.26 -0.18 -20.81
CA LEU A 18 22.31 -1.03 -21.51
C LEU A 18 21.03 -0.20 -21.62
N ILE A 19 20.82 0.39 -22.78
CA ILE A 19 19.49 0.76 -23.22
C ILE A 19 18.80 -0.60 -23.26
N LEU A 20 18.07 -0.93 -22.19
CA LEU A 20 17.06 -1.98 -22.27
C LEU A 20 16.24 -1.57 -23.47
N ALA A 21 16.39 -2.32 -24.56
CA ALA A 21 15.55 -2.14 -25.73
C ALA A 21 14.12 -2.22 -25.21
N SER A 22 13.43 -1.07 -25.19
CA SER A 22 12.00 -1.09 -24.97
C SER A 22 11.45 -1.88 -26.15
N SER A 23 11.09 -3.14 -25.93
CA SER A 23 10.25 -3.84 -26.89
C SER A 23 9.01 -2.97 -27.09
N ALA A 24 8.60 -2.75 -28.35
CA ALA A 24 7.42 -1.93 -28.65
C ALA A 24 6.19 -2.35 -27.82
N ASP A 25 6.11 -3.63 -27.48
CA ASP A 25 5.04 -4.22 -26.69
C ASP A 25 5.17 -4.06 -25.17
N PHE A 26 6.35 -3.73 -24.65
CA PHE A 26 6.59 -3.50 -23.21
C PHE A 26 7.38 -2.20 -23.03
N PRO A 27 6.67 -1.05 -23.13
CA PRO A 27 7.30 0.24 -22.99
C PRO A 27 7.93 0.43 -21.60
N ASN A 28 8.96 1.27 -21.55
CA ASN A 28 9.49 1.85 -20.32
C ASN A 28 9.89 0.83 -19.22
N ALA A 29 10.38 -0.34 -19.64
CA ALA A 29 10.83 -1.41 -18.75
C ALA A 29 9.71 -2.01 -17.87
N LEU A 30 8.46 -2.02 -18.36
CA LEU A 30 7.38 -2.78 -17.75
C LEU A 30 7.73 -4.28 -17.70
N LYS A 31 7.51 -4.90 -16.55
CA LYS A 31 7.72 -6.31 -16.28
C LYS A 31 6.47 -6.88 -15.61
N ILE A 32 5.81 -7.81 -16.30
CA ILE A 32 4.67 -8.59 -15.83
C ILE A 32 5.19 -9.97 -15.45
N ILE A 33 4.97 -10.37 -14.20
CA ILE A 33 5.46 -11.64 -13.65
C ILE A 33 4.26 -12.52 -13.36
N THR A 34 4.26 -13.70 -13.97
CA THR A 34 3.18 -14.70 -13.89
C THR A 34 3.69 -15.99 -13.29
N GLU A 35 2.80 -16.72 -12.62
CA GLU A 35 3.10 -18.02 -12.05
C GLU A 35 3.51 -19.03 -13.13
N GLY A 36 4.59 -19.77 -12.85
CA GLY A 36 5.16 -20.78 -13.76
C GLY A 36 6.00 -20.21 -14.92
N SER A 37 6.18 -18.89 -15.02
CA SER A 37 7.06 -18.29 -16.02
C SER A 37 8.50 -18.21 -15.53
N THR A 38 9.46 -18.49 -16.42
CA THR A 38 10.91 -18.47 -16.11
C THR A 38 11.52 -17.07 -16.21
N LYS A 39 10.84 -16.13 -16.86
CA LYS A 39 11.23 -14.73 -17.02
C LYS A 39 10.00 -13.82 -17.03
N PRO A 40 10.15 -12.51 -16.74
CA PRO A 40 9.08 -11.55 -16.91
C PRO A 40 8.62 -11.47 -18.37
N ASN A 41 7.40 -10.98 -18.58
CA ASN A 41 6.79 -10.76 -19.90
C ASN A 41 6.73 -12.04 -20.75
N ASP A 42 6.27 -13.13 -20.15
CA ASP A 42 6.00 -14.38 -20.86
C ASP A 42 4.80 -14.22 -21.80
N ILE A 43 5.08 -13.93 -23.07
CA ILE A 43 4.08 -13.65 -24.11
C ILE A 43 3.09 -14.81 -24.35
N THR A 44 3.33 -16.00 -23.81
CA THR A 44 2.38 -17.12 -23.89
C THR A 44 1.24 -17.00 -22.88
N LYS A 45 1.36 -16.08 -21.92
CA LYS A 45 0.47 -15.95 -20.76
C LYS A 45 -0.61 -14.89 -20.94
N PHE A 46 -0.49 -14.04 -21.96
CA PHE A 46 -1.43 -12.96 -22.24
C PHE A 46 -1.41 -12.57 -23.72
N THR A 47 -2.51 -12.00 -24.19
CA THR A 47 -2.57 -11.31 -25.48
C THR A 47 -2.26 -9.83 -25.28
N ILE A 48 -1.67 -9.19 -26.29
CA ILE A 48 -1.33 -7.77 -26.28
C ILE A 48 -2.18 -7.06 -27.32
N GLU A 49 -2.94 -6.07 -26.89
CA GLU A 49 -3.80 -5.26 -27.74
C GLU A 49 -3.35 -3.80 -27.66
N HIS A 50 -3.11 -3.20 -28.83
CA HIS A 50 -2.67 -1.82 -28.95
C HIS A 50 -3.82 -0.95 -29.46
N SER A 51 -4.09 0.16 -28.78
CA SER A 51 -5.06 1.16 -29.20
C SER A 51 -4.55 2.56 -28.90
N HIS A 52 -4.05 3.25 -29.94
CA HIS A 52 -3.43 4.58 -29.82
C HIS A 52 -2.35 4.61 -28.72
N SER A 53 -2.67 5.25 -27.60
CA SER A 53 -1.80 5.41 -26.43
C SER A 53 -2.08 4.42 -25.30
N ARG A 54 -2.80 3.34 -25.61
CA ARG A 54 -3.21 2.32 -24.67
C ARG A 54 -2.66 0.97 -25.11
N VAL A 55 -2.01 0.29 -24.19
CA VAL A 55 -1.58 -1.10 -24.36
C VAL A 55 -2.30 -1.95 -23.31
N ASP A 56 -3.07 -2.92 -23.77
CA ASP A 56 -3.79 -3.87 -22.93
C ASP A 56 -3.08 -5.22 -22.96
N TYR A 57 -2.81 -5.78 -21.78
CA TYR A 57 -2.30 -7.13 -21.59
C TYR A 57 -3.42 -7.96 -20.97
N VAL A 58 -4.06 -8.80 -21.78
CA VAL A 58 -5.22 -9.62 -21.36
C VAL A 58 -4.74 -11.02 -21.06
N PHE A 59 -4.85 -11.46 -19.81
CA PHE A 59 -4.36 -12.77 -19.39
C PHE A 59 -5.20 -13.90 -19.95
N VAL A 60 -4.52 -14.95 -20.41
CA VAL A 60 -5.17 -16.20 -20.79
C VAL A 60 -5.85 -16.81 -19.55
N PRO A 61 -7.05 -17.39 -19.65
CA PRO A 61 -7.74 -18.00 -18.51
C PRO A 61 -6.85 -18.99 -17.74
N GLY A 62 -6.85 -18.88 -16.41
CA GLY A 62 -6.04 -19.72 -15.51
C GLY A 62 -4.59 -19.25 -15.31
N VAL A 63 -4.16 -18.19 -15.99
CA VAL A 63 -2.88 -17.52 -15.71
C VAL A 63 -3.02 -16.63 -14.48
N ASN A 64 -2.14 -16.84 -13.51
CA ASN A 64 -2.04 -15.99 -12.33
C ASN A 64 -0.88 -15.00 -12.49
N CYS A 65 -1.20 -13.72 -12.65
CA CYS A 65 -0.22 -12.65 -12.47
C CYS A 65 0.07 -12.45 -10.99
N THR A 66 1.34 -12.45 -10.61
CA THR A 66 1.77 -12.36 -9.22
C THR A 66 2.36 -11.00 -8.86
N GLU A 67 3.00 -10.34 -9.82
CA GLU A 67 3.70 -9.08 -9.62
C GLU A 67 3.82 -8.28 -10.91
N ILE A 68 3.75 -6.96 -10.78
CA ILE A 68 3.94 -6.00 -11.85
C ILE A 68 4.98 -4.98 -11.38
N ARG A 69 5.99 -4.78 -12.22
CA ARG A 69 7.10 -3.88 -11.96
C ARG A 69 7.35 -2.95 -13.14
N PHE A 70 7.93 -1.81 -12.83
CA PHE A 70 8.39 -0.85 -13.83
C PHE A 70 9.83 -0.46 -13.51
N GLY A 71 10.74 -0.86 -14.39
CA GLY A 71 12.16 -0.92 -14.07
C GLY A 71 12.42 -1.89 -12.91
N ASP A 72 12.90 -1.35 -11.78
CA ASP A 72 13.15 -2.12 -10.55
C ASP A 72 12.12 -1.84 -9.45
N ARG A 73 11.17 -0.94 -9.71
CA ARG A 73 10.12 -0.56 -8.77
C ARG A 73 8.91 -1.47 -8.93
N TYR A 74 8.30 -1.75 -7.80
CA TYR A 74 7.08 -2.52 -7.71
C TYR A 74 5.86 -1.60 -7.83
N ILE A 75 4.88 -1.97 -8.67
CA ILE A 75 3.61 -1.24 -8.81
C ILE A 75 2.48 -1.99 -8.10
N TRP A 76 2.38 -3.30 -8.33
CA TRP A 76 1.27 -4.13 -7.86
C TRP A 76 1.67 -5.61 -7.69
N ARG A 77 1.06 -6.32 -6.73
CA ARG A 77 1.24 -7.73 -6.35
C ARG A 77 -0.12 -8.34 -6.11
N THR A 78 -0.18 -9.66 -6.17
CA THR A 78 -1.33 -10.44 -5.72
C THR A 78 -1.91 -9.92 -4.40
N GLN A 79 -3.20 -9.59 -4.43
CA GLN A 79 -4.02 -9.08 -3.31
C GLN A 79 -3.77 -7.62 -2.91
N ASP A 80 -2.92 -6.86 -3.61
CA ASP A 80 -2.88 -5.41 -3.40
C ASP A 80 -4.24 -4.81 -3.75
N ARG A 81 -4.80 -4.13 -2.75
CA ARG A 81 -6.06 -3.37 -2.84
C ARG A 81 -7.24 -4.18 -3.39
N GLY A 82 -7.29 -5.47 -3.05
CA GLY A 82 -8.45 -6.33 -3.30
C GLY A 82 -8.48 -7.02 -4.67
N VAL A 83 -7.49 -6.78 -5.55
CA VAL A 83 -7.37 -7.55 -6.80
C VAL A 83 -6.61 -8.83 -6.53
N LYS A 84 -7.32 -9.96 -6.58
CA LYS A 84 -6.75 -11.30 -6.54
C LYS A 84 -6.87 -11.90 -7.94
N TYR A 85 -5.73 -12.16 -8.58
CA TYR A 85 -5.64 -12.65 -9.97
C TYR A 85 -6.27 -11.68 -10.99
N PRO A 86 -5.50 -10.69 -11.47
CA PRO A 86 -6.01 -9.77 -12.48
C PRO A 86 -6.28 -10.52 -13.79
N ILE A 87 -7.30 -10.07 -14.49
CA ILE A 87 -7.70 -10.57 -15.81
C ILE A 87 -7.05 -9.75 -16.91
N SER A 88 -6.83 -8.46 -16.65
CA SER A 88 -6.08 -7.61 -17.55
C SER A 88 -5.30 -6.54 -16.83
N ILE A 89 -4.32 -6.04 -17.55
CA ILE A 89 -3.52 -4.88 -17.22
C ILE A 89 -3.64 -3.90 -18.37
N THR A 90 -3.79 -2.62 -18.07
CA THR A 90 -3.72 -1.57 -19.08
C THR A 90 -2.63 -0.58 -18.71
N TYR A 91 -1.80 -0.22 -19.68
CA TYR A 91 -0.91 0.92 -19.57
C TYR A 91 -1.32 2.00 -20.58
N VAL A 92 -1.63 3.19 -20.08
CA VAL A 92 -1.91 4.38 -20.89
C VAL A 92 -0.66 5.24 -20.91
N THR A 93 0.00 5.30 -22.07
CA THR A 93 1.32 5.90 -22.25
C THR A 93 1.32 7.42 -22.15
N ASP A 94 0.23 8.08 -22.58
CA ASP A 94 0.19 9.56 -22.65
C ASP A 94 0.17 10.22 -21.29
N ILE A 95 -0.45 9.55 -20.32
CA ILE A 95 -0.66 10.05 -18.97
C ILE A 95 0.07 9.22 -17.91
N ASN A 96 0.93 8.29 -18.35
CA ASN A 96 1.63 7.32 -17.51
C ASN A 96 0.74 6.72 -16.42
N GLN A 97 -0.38 6.14 -16.85
CA GLN A 97 -1.37 5.56 -15.96
C GLN A 97 -1.44 4.06 -16.18
N PHE A 98 -1.56 3.33 -15.07
CA PHE A 98 -1.59 1.89 -15.07
C PHE A 98 -2.84 1.39 -14.36
N ALA A 99 -3.57 0.48 -14.99
CA ALA A 99 -4.77 -0.13 -14.42
C ALA A 99 -4.57 -1.63 -14.27
N VAL A 100 -4.84 -2.16 -13.09
CA VAL A 100 -4.87 -3.59 -12.81
C VAL A 100 -6.32 -3.97 -12.54
N ARG A 101 -6.88 -4.90 -13.33
CA ARG A 101 -8.33 -5.17 -13.35
C ARG A 101 -8.63 -6.62 -13.07
N ASN A 102 -9.70 -6.87 -12.31
CA ASN A 102 -10.39 -8.17 -12.26
C ASN A 102 -11.88 -7.97 -12.63
N ASP A 103 -12.73 -8.96 -12.37
CA ASP A 103 -14.15 -8.90 -12.73
C ASP A 103 -14.93 -7.79 -11.99
N HIS A 104 -14.46 -7.38 -10.82
CA HIS A 104 -15.22 -6.50 -9.92
C HIS A 104 -14.68 -5.09 -9.87
N ILE A 105 -13.35 -4.95 -9.82
CA ILE A 105 -12.70 -3.66 -9.57
C ILE A 105 -11.51 -3.44 -10.51
N SER A 106 -11.19 -2.17 -10.68
CA SER A 106 -9.97 -1.69 -11.33
C SER A 106 -9.18 -0.84 -10.34
N VAL A 107 -7.94 -1.20 -10.09
CA VAL A 107 -7.01 -0.41 -9.27
C VAL A 107 -6.14 0.40 -10.20
N ILE A 108 -6.18 1.72 -10.02
CA ILE A 108 -5.50 2.68 -10.89
C ILE A 108 -4.28 3.25 -10.16
N TYR A 109 -3.18 3.30 -10.89
CA TYR A 109 -1.91 3.88 -10.49
C TYR A 109 -1.49 4.95 -11.49
N HIS A 110 -0.80 5.97 -11.03
CA HIS A 110 -0.20 6.98 -11.90
C HIS A 110 1.27 7.13 -11.54
N GLU A 111 2.08 7.45 -12.54
CA GLU A 111 3.46 7.83 -12.30
C GLU A 111 3.51 9.26 -11.74
N ALA A 112 4.09 9.42 -10.55
CA ALA A 112 4.49 10.72 -10.03
C ALA A 112 5.86 11.11 -10.64
N TYR A 113 6.56 12.06 -10.02
CA TYR A 113 7.87 12.50 -10.53
C TYR A 113 8.93 11.38 -10.49
N GLY A 114 9.48 11.04 -11.66
CA GLY A 114 10.69 10.21 -11.78
C GLY A 114 10.48 8.71 -11.54
N ALA A 115 9.48 8.10 -12.19
CA ALA A 115 9.14 6.68 -12.06
C ALA A 115 8.68 6.24 -10.66
N ASP A 116 8.18 7.18 -9.85
CA ASP A 116 7.54 6.90 -8.56
C ASP A 116 6.05 6.63 -8.76
N TRP A 117 5.69 5.35 -8.94
CA TRP A 117 4.31 4.94 -9.16
C TRP A 117 3.50 4.99 -7.87
N ARG A 118 2.34 5.68 -7.92
CA ARG A 118 1.45 5.83 -6.77
C ARG A 118 0.06 5.35 -7.08
N PHE A 119 -0.56 4.75 -6.07
CA PHE A 119 -1.98 4.47 -6.10
C PHE A 119 -2.77 5.77 -6.26
N ALA A 120 -3.71 5.78 -7.20
CA ALA A 120 -4.61 6.90 -7.43
C ALA A 120 -6.00 6.61 -6.83
N TYR A 121 -6.69 5.58 -7.34
CA TYR A 121 -8.05 5.24 -6.92
C TYR A 121 -8.44 3.81 -7.34
N VAL A 122 -9.51 3.30 -6.72
CA VAL A 122 -10.17 2.04 -7.08
C VAL A 122 -11.56 2.36 -7.65
N VAL A 123 -11.93 1.70 -8.74
CA VAL A 123 -13.25 1.85 -9.38
C VAL A 123 -13.96 0.50 -9.40
N ASP A 124 -15.27 0.51 -9.19
CA ASP A 124 -16.14 -0.63 -9.45
C ASP A 124 -16.39 -0.76 -10.97
N ASN A 125 -16.11 -1.92 -11.54
CA ASN A 125 -16.20 -2.14 -12.97
C ASN A 125 -17.65 -2.21 -13.48
N SER A 126 -18.61 -2.51 -12.61
CA SER A 126 -20.03 -2.63 -12.95
C SER A 126 -20.76 -1.28 -12.89
N THR A 127 -20.47 -0.47 -11.86
CA THR A 127 -21.16 0.82 -11.66
C THR A 127 -20.35 2.01 -12.16
N GLY A 128 -19.02 1.87 -12.29
CA GLY A 128 -18.10 2.98 -12.57
C GLY A 128 -17.84 3.88 -11.37
N GLU A 129 -18.36 3.53 -10.18
CA GLU A 129 -18.18 4.33 -8.97
C GLU A 129 -16.76 4.22 -8.40
N VAL A 130 -16.24 5.33 -7.89
CA VAL A 130 -14.94 5.36 -7.22
C VAL A 130 -15.10 4.87 -5.77
N LEU A 131 -14.53 3.70 -5.47
CA LEU A 131 -14.64 3.04 -4.17
C LEU A 131 -13.60 3.54 -3.15
N GLU A 132 -12.40 3.85 -3.61
CA GLU A 132 -11.29 4.32 -2.76
C GLU A 132 -10.45 5.34 -3.54
N THR A 133 -9.97 6.38 -2.86
CA THR A 133 -9.04 7.37 -3.42
C THR A 133 -7.77 7.46 -2.58
N GLU A 134 -6.68 7.95 -3.17
CA GLU A 134 -5.41 8.18 -2.48
C GLU A 134 -5.63 9.00 -1.21
N ASN A 135 -6.28 10.15 -1.33
CA ASN A 135 -6.54 11.03 -0.20
C ASN A 135 -7.44 10.37 0.86
N GLY A 136 -8.47 9.63 0.44
CA GLY A 136 -9.34 8.87 1.34
C GLY A 136 -8.55 7.81 2.14
N SER A 137 -7.65 7.10 1.48
CA SER A 137 -6.78 6.09 2.10
C SER A 137 -5.81 6.69 3.13
N ILE A 138 -5.23 7.85 2.81
CA ILE A 138 -4.34 8.60 3.71
C ILE A 138 -5.11 9.05 4.95
N TRP A 139 -6.30 9.62 4.76
CA TRP A 139 -7.12 10.12 5.86
C TRP A 139 -7.57 8.98 6.79
N LYS A 140 -8.04 7.87 6.22
CA LYS A 140 -8.40 6.65 6.97
C LYS A 140 -7.24 6.15 7.82
N ASN A 141 -6.03 6.08 7.28
CA ASN A 141 -4.84 5.64 8.03
C ASN A 141 -4.47 6.61 9.17
N ARG A 142 -4.53 7.93 8.91
CA ARG A 142 -4.30 8.95 9.96
C ARG A 142 -5.31 8.83 11.09
N PHE A 143 -6.58 8.65 10.74
CA PHE A 143 -7.67 8.49 11.68
C PHE A 143 -7.51 7.21 12.53
N ILE A 144 -7.21 6.07 11.90
CA ILE A 144 -6.94 4.81 12.61
C ILE A 144 -5.78 4.97 13.59
N LYS A 145 -4.66 5.58 13.17
CA LYS A 145 -3.51 5.84 14.04
C LYS A 145 -3.88 6.72 15.24
N ALA A 146 -4.70 7.74 15.03
CA ALA A 146 -5.17 8.61 16.11
C ALA A 146 -6.02 7.84 17.13
N ILE A 147 -6.96 7.01 16.66
CA ILE A 147 -7.78 6.16 17.53
C ILE A 147 -6.91 5.18 18.31
N THR A 148 -6.03 4.43 17.63
CA THR A 148 -5.14 3.46 18.29
C THR A 148 -4.26 4.13 19.34
N GLY A 149 -3.74 5.33 19.05
CA GLY A 149 -3.00 6.13 20.02
C GLY A 149 -3.84 6.51 21.24
N ALA A 150 -5.06 6.99 21.05
CA ALA A 150 -5.97 7.35 22.14
C ALA A 150 -6.34 6.15 23.02
N VAL A 151 -6.59 4.99 22.41
CA VAL A 151 -6.87 3.73 23.12
C VAL A 151 -5.65 3.30 23.95
N LEU A 152 -4.45 3.35 23.38
CA LEU A 152 -3.20 2.99 24.07
C LEU A 152 -2.95 3.92 25.27
N VAL A 153 -3.10 5.23 25.08
CA VAL A 153 -2.96 6.22 26.16
C VAL A 153 -3.96 5.94 27.27
N SER A 154 -5.24 5.72 26.93
CA SER A 154 -6.29 5.40 27.90
C SER A 154 -5.97 4.12 28.70
N PHE A 155 -5.45 3.09 28.03
CA PHE A 155 -5.02 1.85 28.67
C PHE A 155 -3.84 2.07 29.63
N LEU A 156 -2.86 2.90 29.27
CA LEU A 156 -1.75 3.27 30.15
C LEU A 156 -2.21 4.07 31.38
N PHE A 157 -3.21 4.93 31.25
CA PHE A 157 -3.81 5.64 32.37
C PHE A 157 -4.49 4.69 33.36
N LEU A 158 -5.16 3.64 32.86
CA LEU A 158 -5.79 2.61 33.69
C LEU A 158 -4.79 1.67 34.37
N LEU A 159 -3.66 1.38 33.70
CA LEU A 159 -2.58 0.55 34.26
C LEU A 159 -1.61 1.32 35.15
N ASN A 160 -1.74 2.64 35.26
CA ASN A 160 -0.88 3.42 36.13
C ASN A 160 -1.24 3.14 37.61
N PRO A 161 -0.35 2.49 38.39
CA PRO A 161 -0.65 2.09 39.75
C PRO A 161 -0.89 3.28 40.68
N ILE A 162 -0.33 4.46 40.36
CA ILE A 162 -0.57 5.71 41.10
C ILE A 162 -2.02 6.16 40.89
N ILE A 163 -2.47 6.14 39.64
CA ILE A 163 -3.84 6.55 39.27
C ILE A 163 -4.86 5.57 39.83
N LEU A 164 -4.57 4.27 39.76
CA LEU A 164 -5.39 3.23 40.37
C LEU A 164 -5.47 3.41 41.90
N SER A 165 -4.34 3.72 42.54
CA SER A 165 -4.27 3.97 43.98
C SER A 165 -5.09 5.20 44.39
N ILE A 166 -5.02 6.29 43.61
CA ILE A 166 -5.84 7.50 43.82
C ILE A 166 -7.33 7.16 43.67
N LEU A 167 -7.72 6.42 42.62
CA LEU A 167 -9.11 6.00 42.40
C LEU A 167 -9.64 5.13 43.53
N ILE A 168 -8.87 4.13 43.98
CA ILE A 168 -9.22 3.27 45.12
C ILE A 168 -9.40 4.11 46.39
N TYR A 169 -8.52 5.08 46.62
CA TYR A 169 -8.61 5.99 47.76
C TYR A 169 -9.90 6.83 47.72
N GLN A 170 -10.23 7.45 46.57
CA GLN A 170 -11.47 8.22 46.41
C GLN A 170 -12.72 7.36 46.64
N ILE A 171 -12.74 6.13 46.11
CA ILE A 171 -13.85 5.18 46.35
C ILE A 171 -13.97 4.85 47.85
N LYS A 172 -12.86 4.68 48.56
CA LYS A 172 -12.86 4.44 50.02
C LYS A 172 -13.46 5.63 50.76
N VAL A 173 -13.01 6.86 50.48
CA VAL A 173 -13.52 8.07 51.12
C VAL A 173 -15.02 8.25 50.88
N ILE A 174 -15.49 8.06 49.64
CA ILE A 174 -16.94 8.14 49.32
C ILE A 174 -17.75 7.10 50.11
N ARG A 175 -17.22 5.88 50.27
CA ARG A 175 -17.87 4.82 51.05
C ARG A 175 -17.96 5.18 52.53
N ASP A 176 -16.88 5.72 53.08
CA ASP A 176 -16.80 6.11 54.49
C ASP A 176 -17.74 7.29 54.79
N ILE A 177 -17.79 8.29 53.91
CA ILE A 177 -18.76 9.39 53.97
C ILE A 177 -20.19 8.85 53.90
N ARG A 178 -20.49 7.95 52.95
CA ARG A 178 -21.83 7.36 52.82
C ARG A 178 -22.23 6.62 54.10
N LYS A 179 -21.30 5.86 54.69
CA LYS A 179 -21.52 5.14 55.95
C LYS A 179 -21.84 6.14 57.07
N TYR A 180 -21.00 7.15 57.26
CA TYR A 180 -21.21 8.20 58.25
C TYR A 180 -22.57 8.90 58.12
N VAL A 181 -22.96 9.25 56.90
CA VAL A 181 -24.28 9.86 56.62
C VAL A 181 -25.43 8.92 56.95
N SER A 182 -25.27 7.61 56.73
CA SER A 182 -26.32 6.61 56.97
C SER A 182 -26.46 6.20 58.44
N THR A 183 -25.38 6.16 59.22
CA THR A 183 -25.37 5.64 60.60
C THR A 183 -25.28 6.74 61.66
N GLY A 184 -25.04 7.99 61.26
CA GLY A 184 -24.88 9.09 62.19
C GLY A 184 -23.55 9.07 62.97
N PRO A 185 -23.22 10.16 63.68
CA PRO A 185 -21.92 10.40 64.31
C PRO A 185 -21.52 9.42 65.42
N ASP A 186 -22.45 8.58 65.90
CA ASP A 186 -22.21 7.62 66.99
C ASP A 186 -21.51 6.33 66.53
N SER A 187 -21.22 6.21 65.24
CA SER A 187 -20.45 5.11 64.67
C SER A 187 -18.95 5.47 64.65
N GLY A 188 -18.24 5.07 65.72
CA GLY A 188 -16.83 5.41 66.00
C GLY A 188 -15.91 5.42 64.77
N LEU A 189 -15.33 6.59 64.51
CA LEU A 189 -14.55 6.89 63.30
C LEU A 189 -13.03 6.88 63.52
N LEU A 190 -12.54 6.36 64.66
CA LEU A 190 -11.11 6.24 64.94
C LEU A 190 -10.81 4.97 65.75
N ALA A 191 -10.60 3.87 65.04
CA ALA A 191 -9.77 2.73 65.44
C ALA A 191 -9.17 2.10 64.18
#